data_AF-R9JUI6-F1
#
_entry.id   AF-R9JUI6-F1
#
_cell.length_a   1.000
_cell.length_b   1.000
_cell.length_c   1.000
_cell.angle_alpha   90.00
_cell.angle_beta   90.00
_cell.angle_gamma   90.00
#
_symmetry.space_group_name_H-M   'P 1'
#
loop_
_entity.id
_entity.type
_entity.pdbx_description
1 polymer ?
#
loop_
_entity_poly.entity_id
_entity_poly.type
_entity_poly.pdbx_seq_one_letter_code
_entity_poly.pdbx_strand_id
1 'polypeptide(L)'
;MSFSETCIYQVKPQKAEEFESLMQEAKHFLEQQEGLLLLRLIKRGYRIDMEQIREGLPPLKLTRIVKSVKYVLYWEFDTKENYGTAQKNLYGSYWRSIEACLVVPHDKYLGEELFSFR
;
A
#
# COMPACT_ATOMS: atom_id res chain seq x y z
N MET A 1 -12.55 -12.32 12.47
CA MET A 1 -12.36 -10.98 11.89
C MET A 1 -11.04 -11.03 11.15
N SER A 2 -10.98 -10.52 9.94
CA SER A 2 -9.72 -10.47 9.19
C SER A 2 -8.76 -9.49 9.86
N PHE A 3 -7.47 -9.69 9.59
CA PHE A 3 -6.39 -8.82 10.06
C PHE A 3 -5.80 -8.07 8.86
N SER A 4 -5.71 -6.75 8.95
CA SER A 4 -5.33 -5.90 7.84
C SER A 4 -4.14 -5.01 8.14
N GLU A 5 -3.30 -4.79 7.13
CA GLU A 5 -2.29 -3.75 7.03
C GLU A 5 -2.71 -2.70 6.00
N THR A 6 -2.61 -1.43 6.37
CA THR A 6 -2.45 -0.33 5.42
C THR A 6 -1.04 0.24 5.56
N CYS A 7 -0.26 0.18 4.48
CA CYS A 7 1.12 0.66 4.45
C CYS A 7 1.28 1.80 3.45
N ILE A 8 1.82 2.93 3.91
CA ILE A 8 2.09 4.12 3.09
C ILE A 8 3.57 4.14 2.70
N TYR A 9 3.83 4.07 1.40
CA TYR A 9 5.16 4.27 0.83
C TYR A 9 5.32 5.69 0.31
N GLN A 10 6.33 6.40 0.81
CA GLN A 10 6.76 7.69 0.29
C GLN A 10 7.98 7.48 -0.62
N VAL A 11 7.74 7.29 -1.91
CA VAL A 11 8.76 6.93 -2.90
C VAL A 11 9.46 8.18 -3.43
N LYS A 12 10.79 8.09 -3.60
CA LYS A 12 11.60 9.14 -4.25
C LYS A 12 11.06 9.40 -5.66
N PRO A 13 10.79 10.65 -6.08
CA PRO A 13 10.17 10.92 -7.38
C PRO A 13 10.90 10.27 -8.57
N GLN A 14 12.23 10.27 -8.55
CA GLN A 14 13.08 9.68 -9.58
C GLN A 14 13.14 8.15 -9.57
N LYS A 15 12.56 7.48 -8.56
CA LYS A 15 12.48 6.02 -8.44
C LYS A 15 11.05 5.49 -8.56
N ALA A 16 10.09 6.33 -8.96
CA ALA A 16 8.68 5.93 -9.03
C ALA A 16 8.45 4.78 -10.03
N GLU A 17 9.08 4.85 -11.21
CA GLU A 17 8.99 3.78 -12.22
C GLU A 17 9.68 2.50 -11.75
N GLU A 18 10.88 2.62 -11.17
CA GLU A 18 11.61 1.48 -10.56
C GLU A 18 10.76 0.79 -9.49
N PHE A 19 10.13 1.56 -8.60
CA PHE A 19 9.24 1.04 -7.58
C PHE A 19 8.01 0.34 -8.19
N GLU A 20 7.39 0.92 -9.21
CA GLU A 20 6.23 0.31 -9.88
C GLU A 20 6.60 -1.01 -10.55
N SER A 21 7.71 -1.07 -11.28
CA SER A 21 8.23 -2.30 -11.86
C SER A 21 8.52 -3.35 -10.79
N LEU A 22 9.22 -2.98 -9.71
CA LEU A 22 9.50 -3.86 -8.58
C LEU A 22 8.23 -4.43 -7.94
N MET A 23 7.21 -3.60 -7.73
CA MET A 23 5.94 -4.05 -7.15
C MET A 23 5.15 -4.95 -8.10
N GLN A 24 5.27 -4.77 -9.42
CA GLN A 24 4.68 -5.69 -10.40
C GLN A 24 5.39 -7.04 -10.40
N GLU A 25 6.72 -7.06 -10.29
CA GLU A 25 7.50 -8.30 -10.15
C GLU A 25 7.15 -9.02 -8.84
N ALA A 26 7.03 -8.27 -7.74
CA ALA A 26 6.66 -8.82 -6.44
C ALA A 26 5.18 -9.25 -6.35
N LYS A 27 4.32 -8.82 -7.29
CA LYS A 27 2.87 -9.06 -7.22
C LYS A 27 2.54 -10.54 -7.05
N HIS A 28 3.10 -11.39 -7.92
CA HIS A 28 2.83 -12.84 -7.84
C HIS A 28 3.26 -13.41 -6.49
N PHE A 29 4.42 -13.00 -5.98
CA PHE A 29 4.89 -13.39 -4.66
C PHE A 29 3.91 -12.94 -3.55
N LEU A 30 3.46 -11.69 -3.57
CA LEU A 30 2.52 -11.14 -2.57
C LEU A 30 1.16 -11.86 -2.62
N GLU A 31 0.68 -12.23 -3.81
CA GLU A 31 -0.61 -12.92 -4.01
C GLU A 31 -0.59 -14.39 -3.56
N GLN A 32 0.59 -15.01 -3.47
CA GLN A 32 0.75 -16.42 -3.07
C GLN A 32 0.97 -16.59 -1.56
N GLN A 33 0.91 -15.52 -0.76
CA GLN A 33 1.07 -15.65 0.69
C GLN A 33 -0.12 -16.40 1.29
N GLU A 34 0.17 -17.34 2.19
CA GLU A 34 -0.85 -18.10 2.90
C GLU A 34 -1.78 -17.17 3.68
N GLY A 35 -3.08 -17.48 3.68
CA GLY A 35 -4.11 -16.73 4.41
C GLY A 35 -4.46 -15.37 3.80
N LEU A 36 -3.91 -15.00 2.65
CA LEU A 36 -4.26 -13.74 1.97
C LEU A 36 -5.73 -13.72 1.52
N LEU A 37 -6.45 -12.67 1.90
CA LEU A 37 -7.83 -12.41 1.49
C LEU A 37 -7.93 -11.26 0.48
N LEU A 38 -7.20 -10.17 0.70
CA LEU A 38 -7.24 -9.00 -0.19
C LEU A 38 -5.86 -8.35 -0.33
N LEU A 39 -5.51 -7.99 -1.57
CA LEU A 39 -4.31 -7.24 -1.91
C LEU A 39 -4.67 -6.08 -2.85
N ARG A 40 -4.28 -4.85 -2.48
CA ARG A 40 -4.42 -3.65 -3.33
C ARG A 40 -3.19 -2.77 -3.19
N LEU A 41 -2.62 -2.34 -4.32
CA LEU A 41 -1.61 -1.29 -4.36
C LEU A 41 -2.18 -0.09 -5.11
N ILE A 42 -2.19 1.08 -4.48
CA ILE A 42 -2.84 2.29 -4.99
C ILE A 42 -1.80 3.40 -5.09
N LYS A 43 -1.61 3.96 -6.28
CA LYS A 43 -0.86 5.21 -6.47
C LYS A 43 -1.75 6.40 -6.16
N ARG A 44 -1.31 7.30 -5.28
CA ARG A 44 -2.04 8.53 -4.98
C ARG A 44 -2.00 9.48 -6.18
N GLY A 45 -3.11 9.58 -6.91
CA GLY A 45 -3.27 10.47 -8.07
C GLY A 45 -4.19 11.67 -7.87
N TYR A 46 -4.94 11.73 -6.77
CA TYR A 46 -6.02 12.69 -6.57
C TYR A 46 -5.99 13.32 -5.17
N ARG A 47 -6.68 14.47 -5.04
CA ARG A 47 -7.04 15.12 -3.79
C ARG A 47 -8.52 15.49 -3.82
N ILE A 48 -9.12 15.61 -2.64
CA ILE A 48 -10.45 16.15 -2.46
C ILE A 48 -10.39 17.16 -1.32
N ASP A 49 -11.16 18.24 -1.39
CA ASP A 49 -11.31 19.23 -0.32
C ASP A 49 -12.76 19.31 0.18
N MET A 50 -12.98 20.11 1.24
CA MET A 50 -14.26 20.17 1.94
C MET A 50 -15.41 20.68 1.07
N GLU A 51 -15.13 21.59 0.13
CA GLU A 51 -16.15 22.08 -0.79
C GLU A 51 -16.58 20.96 -1.74
N GLN A 52 -15.63 20.25 -2.34
CA GLN A 52 -15.94 19.09 -3.17
C GLN A 52 -16.73 18.02 -2.42
N ILE A 53 -16.39 17.74 -1.15
CA ILE A 53 -17.12 16.79 -0.31
C ILE A 53 -18.56 17.27 -0.08
N ARG A 54 -18.74 18.54 0.30
CA ARG A 54 -20.05 19.11 0.62
C ARG A 54 -20.99 19.09 -0.58
N GLU A 55 -20.47 19.37 -1.76
CA GLU A 55 -21.24 19.44 -3.01
C GLU A 55 -21.26 18.12 -3.80
N GLY A 56 -20.63 17.05 -3.31
CA GLY A 56 -20.59 15.75 -3.98
C GLY A 56 -19.81 15.74 -5.31
N LEU A 57 -18.82 16.63 -5.46
CA LEU A 57 -18.02 16.78 -6.67
C LEU A 57 -16.89 15.75 -6.75
N PRO A 58 -16.47 15.33 -7.97
CA PRO A 58 -15.40 14.36 -8.15
C PRO A 58 -14.03 14.89 -7.64
N PRO A 59 -13.12 14.02 -7.15
CA PRO A 59 -11.77 14.41 -6.74
C PRO A 59 -10.95 15.09 -7.86
N LEU A 60 -10.09 16.03 -7.48
CA LEU A 60 -9.18 16.71 -8.41
C LEU A 60 -7.87 15.93 -8.59
N LYS A 61 -7.42 15.80 -9.84
CA LYS A 61 -6.12 15.19 -10.15
C LYS A 61 -4.98 16.03 -9.58
N LEU A 62 -3.96 15.38 -9.03
CA LEU A 62 -2.74 16.05 -8.60
C LEU A 62 -1.97 16.52 -9.84
N THR A 63 -1.59 17.80 -9.85
CA THR A 63 -0.86 18.43 -10.97
C THR A 63 0.65 18.48 -10.76
N ARG A 64 1.12 18.24 -9.54
CA ARG A 64 2.56 18.24 -9.21
C ARG A 64 2.89 17.23 -8.11
N ILE A 65 4.11 16.73 -8.13
CA ILE A 65 4.68 15.90 -7.08
C ILE A 65 5.40 16.83 -6.09
N VAL A 66 5.14 16.66 -4.80
CA VAL A 66 5.81 17.41 -3.73
C VAL A 66 6.51 16.41 -2.82
N LYS A 67 7.85 16.48 -2.79
CA LYS A 67 8.78 15.61 -2.01
C LYS A 67 8.81 14.13 -2.40
N SER A 68 7.66 13.49 -2.64
CA SER A 68 7.56 12.05 -2.88
C SER A 68 6.32 11.70 -3.71
N VAL A 69 6.36 10.57 -4.41
CA VAL A 69 5.16 9.89 -4.92
C VAL A 69 4.64 8.96 -3.83
N LYS A 70 3.33 9.02 -3.54
CA LYS A 70 2.74 8.22 -2.46
C LYS A 70 2.02 7.01 -3.03
N TYR A 71 2.28 5.85 -2.45
CA TYR A 71 1.56 4.61 -2.71
C TYR A 71 0.97 4.10 -1.40
N VAL A 72 -0.17 3.43 -1.49
CA VAL A 72 -0.84 2.76 -0.37
C VAL A 72 -0.99 1.29 -0.74
N LEU A 73 -0.37 0.42 0.06
CA LEU A 73 -0.60 -1.01 0.02
C LEU A 73 -1.65 -1.35 1.08
N TYR A 74 -2.71 -2.02 0.68
CA TYR A 74 -3.66 -2.65 1.58
C TYR A 74 -3.53 -4.16 1.45
N TRP A 75 -3.33 -4.82 2.59
CA TRP A 75 -3.09 -6.25 2.67
C TRP A 75 -3.94 -6.84 3.79
N GLU A 76 -4.77 -7.82 3.49
CA GLU A 76 -5.73 -8.41 4.42
C GLU A 76 -5.58 -9.92 4.48
N PHE A 77 -5.57 -10.46 5.70
CA PHE A 77 -5.33 -11.86 6.00
C PHE A 77 -6.43 -12.44 6.89
N ASP A 78 -6.61 -13.75 6.81
CA ASP A 78 -7.51 -14.51 7.68
C ASP A 78 -7.06 -14.50 9.16
N THR A 79 -5.76 -14.40 9.42
CA THR A 79 -5.15 -14.42 10.74
C THR A 79 -3.93 -13.48 10.80
N LYS A 80 -3.64 -12.94 12.00
CA LYS A 80 -2.45 -12.11 12.22
C LYS A 80 -1.15 -12.93 12.11
N GLU A 81 -1.22 -14.23 12.38
CA GLU A 81 -0.11 -15.18 12.27
C GLU A 81 0.31 -15.39 10.81
N ASN A 82 -0.66 -15.54 9.90
CA ASN A 82 -0.40 -15.61 8.46
C ASN A 82 0.17 -14.29 7.92
N TYR A 83 -0.38 -13.14 8.36
CA TYR A 83 0.22 -11.83 8.08
C TYR A 83 1.69 -11.74 8.56
N GLY A 84 1.99 -12.18 9.78
CA GLY A 84 3.35 -12.15 10.32
C GLY A 84 4.32 -13.00 9.50
N THR A 85 3.88 -14.17 9.05
CA THR A 85 4.65 -15.04 8.15
C THR A 85 4.88 -14.39 6.79
N ALA A 86 3.83 -13.80 6.21
CA ALA A 86 3.92 -13.06 4.95
C ALA A 86 4.92 -11.89 5.02
N GLN A 87 4.94 -11.14 6.12
CA GLN A 87 5.92 -10.08 6.35
C GLN A 87 7.36 -10.59 6.44
N LYS A 88 7.58 -11.72 7.13
CA LYS A 88 8.90 -12.36 7.20
C LYS A 88 9.37 -12.79 5.80
N ASN A 89 8.48 -13.37 5.00
CA ASN A 89 8.79 -13.77 3.62
C ASN A 89 9.12 -12.54 2.75
N LEU A 90 8.38 -11.45 2.89
CA LEU A 90 8.63 -10.20 2.18
C LEU A 90 9.99 -9.60 2.57
N TYR A 91 10.31 -9.62 3.87
CA TYR A 91 11.60 -9.18 4.40
C TYR A 91 12.77 -9.95 3.79
N GLY A 92 12.64 -11.27 3.66
CA GLY A 92 13.65 -12.14 3.07
C GLY A 92 13.79 -12.06 1.54
N SER A 93 12.95 -11.28 0.86
CA SER A 93 12.90 -11.20 -0.62
C SER A 93 13.04 -9.76 -1.13
N TYR A 94 11.92 -9.06 -1.33
CA TYR A 94 11.85 -7.77 -2.03
C TYR A 94 12.10 -6.55 -1.14
N TRP A 95 12.07 -6.72 0.18
CA TRP A 95 12.06 -5.62 1.15
C TRP A 95 13.19 -4.60 0.97
N ARG A 96 14.43 -5.08 0.80
CA ARG A 96 15.59 -4.19 0.64
C ARG A 96 15.48 -3.31 -0.62
N SER A 97 14.97 -3.86 -1.71
CA SER A 97 14.75 -3.13 -2.96
C SER A 97 13.61 -2.12 -2.82
N ILE A 98 12.56 -2.50 -2.10
CA ILE A 98 11.44 -1.60 -1.77
C ILE A 98 11.95 -0.42 -0.94
N GLU A 99 12.69 -0.67 0.15
CA GLU A 99 13.23 0.36 1.04
C GLU A 99 14.18 1.32 0.30
N ALA A 100 14.99 0.82 -0.64
CA ALA A 100 15.90 1.65 -1.43
C ALA A 100 15.15 2.74 -2.25
N CYS A 101 13.88 2.50 -2.58
CA CYS A 101 13.03 3.44 -3.30
C CYS A 101 12.44 4.55 -2.43
N LEU A 102 12.42 4.38 -1.10
CA LEU A 102 11.69 5.27 -0.20
C LEU A 102 12.51 6.49 0.22
N VAL A 103 11.82 7.59 0.49
CA VAL A 103 12.36 8.82 1.10
C VAL A 103 12.51 8.65 2.62
N VAL A 104 11.57 7.94 3.23
CA VAL A 104 11.51 7.62 4.66
C VAL A 104 11.04 6.17 4.82
N PRO A 105 11.25 5.53 5.98
CA PRO A 105 10.69 4.21 6.25
C PRO A 105 9.18 4.16 5.97
N HIS A 106 8.71 2.97 5.63
CA HIS A 106 7.29 2.69 5.44
C HIS A 106 6.49 3.03 6.70
N ASP A 107 5.25 3.49 6.52
CA ASP A 107 4.33 3.84 7.61
C ASP A 107 3.15 2.88 7.62
N LYS A 108 3.03 2.05 8.66
CA LYS A 108 2.11 0.92 8.73
C LYS A 108 1.04 1.11 9.80
N TYR A 109 -0.19 0.84 9.41
CA TYR A 109 -1.37 0.81 10.27
C TYR A 109 -1.94 -0.60 10.22
N LEU A 110 -2.08 -1.23 11.38
CA LEU A 110 -2.45 -2.63 11.52
C LEU A 110 -3.69 -2.72 12.41
N GLY A 111 -4.60 -3.65 12.12
CA GLY A 111 -5.78 -3.82 12.94
C GLY A 111 -6.70 -4.94 12.49
N GLU A 112 -7.68 -5.23 13.34
CA GLU A 112 -8.78 -6.14 13.04
C GLU A 112 -9.92 -5.36 12.39
N GLU A 113 -10.59 -5.98 11.43
CA GLU A 113 -11.76 -5.41 10.78
C GLU A 113 -12.92 -5.24 11.79
N LEU A 114 -13.46 -4.01 11.90
CA LEU A 114 -14.62 -3.72 12.75
C LEU A 114 -15.97 -3.91 12.02
N PHE A 115 -15.98 -3.77 10.69
CA PHE A 115 -17.17 -3.87 9.86
C PHE A 115 -16.86 -4.70 8.62
N SER A 116 -17.43 -5.91 8.51
CA SER A 116 -17.34 -6.74 7.32
C SER A 116 -18.54 -6.52 6.41
N PHE A 117 -18.33 -6.37 5.10
CA PHE A 117 -19.43 -6.48 4.14
C PHE A 117 -19.96 -7.93 4.14
N ARG A 118 -21.26 -8.09 4.37
CA ARG A 118 -21.99 -9.36 4.16
C ARG A 118 -22.60 -9.37 2.76
#